data_AF-A0A6A7Y7W5-F1
#
_entry.id   AF-A0A6A7Y7W5-F1
#
_cell.length_a   1.000
_cell.length_b   1.000
_cell.length_c   1.000
_cell.angle_alpha   90.00
_cell.angle_beta   90.00
_cell.angle_gamma   90.00
#
_symmetry.space_group_name_H-M   'P 1'
#
loop_
_entity.id
_entity.type
_entity.pdbx_description
1 polymer ?
#
loop_
_entity_poly.entity_id
_entity_poly.type
_entity_poly.pdbx_seq_one_letter_code
_entity_poly.pdbx_strand_id
1 'polypeptide(L)'
;MTRSELLAALPEGRLPPDLMHLHAADLLALAGLGLVVAAFFAALMLPLLQRRPSRRARIRATRGLPPQERLLAVARILGHLPETFRTAAYRDEPIDEAALERAAVKARRVRP
;
A
#
# COMPACT_ATOMS: atom_id res chain seq x y z
N MET A 1 -49.05 44.52 21.53
CA MET A 1 -48.62 43.36 20.74
C MET A 1 -47.87 42.39 21.63
N THR A 2 -48.28 41.12 21.64
CA THR A 2 -47.69 40.08 22.49
C THR A 2 -46.62 39.28 21.73
N ARG A 3 -45.71 38.62 22.45
CA ARG A 3 -44.61 37.82 21.86
C ARG A 3 -45.13 36.74 20.90
N SER A 4 -46.31 36.20 21.16
CA SER A 4 -46.99 35.22 20.30
C SER A 4 -47.47 35.82 18.97
N GLU A 5 -47.88 37.09 18.94
CA GLU A 5 -48.29 37.78 17.70
C GLU A 5 -47.08 38.07 16.79
N LEU A 6 -45.91 38.37 17.37
CA LEU A 6 -44.67 38.54 16.61
C LEU A 6 -44.15 37.23 16.01
N LEU A 7 -44.36 36.09 16.69
CA LEU A 7 -44.01 34.78 16.16
C LEU A 7 -44.95 34.32 15.04
N ALA A 8 -46.23 34.67 15.11
CA ALA A 8 -47.20 34.38 14.05
C ALA A 8 -47.05 35.28 12.81
N ALA A 9 -46.43 36.46 12.96
CA ALA A 9 -46.18 37.41 11.88
C ALA A 9 -44.86 37.16 11.12
N LEU A 10 -44.04 36.21 11.58
CA LEU A 10 -42.83 35.79 10.86
C LEU A 10 -43.24 34.90 9.68
N PRO A 11 -42.85 35.23 8.43
CA PRO A 11 -43.15 34.38 7.29
C PRO A 11 -42.48 33.00 7.48
N GLU A 12 -43.22 31.92 7.20
CA GLU A 12 -42.73 30.55 7.28
C GLU A 12 -41.34 30.45 6.61
N GLY A 13 -40.39 29.87 7.35
CA GLY A 13 -38.95 29.90 7.08
C GLY A 13 -38.60 29.74 5.61
N ARG A 14 -38.31 30.88 4.96
CA ARG A 14 -37.90 30.93 3.55
C ARG A 14 -36.44 30.55 3.44
N LEU A 15 -36.14 29.26 3.53
CA LEU A 15 -35.04 28.76 2.70
C LEU A 15 -35.50 28.91 1.24
N PRO A 16 -34.69 29.56 0.37
CA PRO A 16 -34.99 29.63 -1.06
C PRO A 16 -35.42 28.27 -1.58
N PRO A 17 -36.48 28.17 -2.40
CA PRO A 17 -37.02 26.89 -2.87
C PRO A 17 -35.96 26.05 -3.60
N ASP A 18 -34.98 26.71 -4.23
CA ASP A 18 -33.79 26.09 -4.85
C ASP A 18 -32.94 25.29 -3.85
N LEU A 19 -32.97 25.65 -2.57
CA LEU A 19 -32.28 24.95 -1.47
C LEU A 19 -33.17 23.92 -0.77
N MET A 20 -34.48 23.87 -1.08
CA MET A 20 -35.42 22.90 -0.51
C MET A 20 -35.55 21.61 -1.35
N HIS A 21 -35.08 21.62 -2.59
CA HIS A 21 -35.20 20.46 -3.48
C HIS A 21 -33.83 19.81 -3.67
N LEU A 22 -33.58 18.77 -2.89
CA LEU A 22 -32.46 17.86 -3.13
C LEU A 22 -32.85 16.94 -4.29
N HIS A 23 -32.28 17.19 -5.48
CA HIS A 23 -32.59 16.41 -6.67
C HIS A 23 -31.79 15.10 -6.68
N ALA A 24 -32.26 14.10 -7.42
CA ALA A 24 -31.52 12.85 -7.60
C ALA A 24 -30.12 13.07 -8.20
N ALA A 25 -29.95 14.11 -9.02
CA ALA A 25 -28.66 14.54 -9.54
C ALA A 25 -27.72 15.04 -8.43
N ASP A 26 -28.23 15.79 -7.46
CA ASP A 26 -27.45 16.28 -6.32
C ASP A 26 -26.99 15.11 -5.44
N LEU A 27 -27.87 14.16 -5.18
CA LEU A 27 -27.53 12.92 -4.46
C LEU A 27 -26.42 12.14 -5.18
N LEU A 28 -26.51 12.01 -6.51
CA LEU A 28 -25.50 11.33 -7.30
C LEU A 28 -24.17 12.10 -7.30
N ALA A 29 -24.21 13.42 -7.38
CA ALA A 29 -23.02 14.28 -7.32
C ALA A 29 -22.34 14.18 -5.95
N LEU A 30 -23.10 14.24 -4.85
CA LEU A 30 -22.61 14.04 -3.48
C LEU A 30 -22.01 12.65 -3.28
N ALA A 31 -22.66 11.60 -3.81
CA ALA A 31 -22.13 10.24 -3.76
C ALA A 31 -20.82 10.10 -4.55
N GLY A 32 -20.77 10.66 -5.76
CA GLY A 32 -19.56 10.68 -6.58
C GLY A 32 -18.41 11.44 -5.91
N LEU A 33 -18.69 12.61 -5.33
CA LEU A 33 -17.73 13.39 -4.56
C LEU A 33 -17.20 12.58 -3.37
N GLY A 34 -18.09 11.92 -2.62
CA GLY A 34 -17.71 11.05 -1.51
C GLY A 34 -16.79 9.91 -1.94
N LEU A 35 -17.06 9.27 -3.08
CA LEU A 35 -16.20 8.23 -3.63
C LEU A 35 -14.83 8.75 -4.06
N VAL A 36 -14.76 9.93 -4.69
CA VAL A 36 -13.49 10.56 -5.07
C VAL A 36 -12.65 10.89 -3.84
N VAL A 37 -13.27 11.47 -2.81
CA VAL A 37 -12.60 11.80 -1.55
C VAL A 37 -12.12 10.51 -0.86
N ALA A 38 -12.96 9.48 -0.77
CA ALA A 38 -12.58 8.20 -0.19
C ALA A 38 -11.42 7.53 -0.95
N ALA A 39 -11.45 7.55 -2.28
CA ALA A 39 -10.38 7.03 -3.13
C ALA A 39 -9.06 7.79 -2.92
N PHE A 40 -9.13 9.12 -2.79
CA PHE A 40 -7.96 9.95 -2.49
C PHE A 40 -7.32 9.57 -1.16
N PHE A 41 -8.11 9.43 -0.09
CA PHE A 41 -7.58 8.98 1.22
C PHE A 41 -7.06 7.55 1.17
N ALA A 42 -7.74 6.64 0.46
CA ALA A 42 -7.26 5.27 0.29
C ALA A 42 -5.90 5.23 -0.45
N ALA A 43 -5.72 6.05 -1.48
CA ALA A 43 -4.45 6.18 -2.19
C ALA A 43 -3.34 6.76 -1.30
N LEU A 44 -3.66 7.76 -0.48
CA LEU A 44 -2.73 8.33 0.48
C LEU A 44 -2.29 7.31 1.54
N MET A 45 -3.20 6.42 1.96
CA MET A 45 -2.94 5.35 2.91
C MET A 45 -2.32 4.09 2.28
N LEU A 46 -2.38 3.95 0.95
CA LEU A 46 -1.84 2.80 0.24
C LEU A 46 -0.37 2.50 0.56
N PRO A 47 0.59 3.47 0.58
CA PRO A 47 1.98 3.16 0.93
C PRO A 47 2.15 2.66 2.38
N LEU A 48 1.26 3.05 3.30
CA LEU A 48 1.26 2.61 4.69
C LEU A 48 0.63 1.21 4.84
N LEU A 49 -0.41 0.92 4.04
CA LEU A 49 -1.10 -0.37 4.02
C LEU A 49 -0.42 -1.41 3.13
N GLN A 50 0.44 -0.99 2.18
CA GLN A 50 1.17 -1.89 1.32
C GLN A 50 2.06 -2.79 2.18
N ARG A 51 1.70 -4.08 2.21
CA ARG A 51 2.49 -5.11 2.86
C ARG A 51 3.90 -5.06 2.30
N ARG A 52 4.87 -4.71 3.15
CA ARG A 52 6.29 -4.76 2.79
C ARG A 52 6.57 -6.13 2.14
N PRO A 53 7.14 -6.18 0.92
CA PRO A 53 7.37 -7.45 0.25
C PRO A 53 8.26 -8.30 1.13
N SER A 54 7.77 -9.51 1.45
CA SER A 54 8.49 -10.44 2.32
C SER A 54 9.90 -10.67 1.77
N ARG A 55 10.89 -10.93 2.65
CA ARG A 55 12.26 -11.24 2.19
C ARG A 55 12.27 -12.38 1.16
N ARG A 56 11.38 -13.37 1.28
CA ARG A 56 11.20 -14.44 0.28
C ARG A 56 10.76 -13.92 -1.08
N ALA A 57 9.80 -12.98 -1.12
CA ALA A 57 9.39 -12.36 -2.37
C ALA A 57 10.53 -11.55 -3.00
N ARG A 58 11.31 -10.84 -2.18
CA ARG A 58 12.52 -10.11 -2.65
C ARG A 58 13.58 -11.06 -3.22
N ILE A 59 13.84 -12.20 -2.57
CA ILE A 59 14.78 -13.22 -3.07
C ILE A 59 14.25 -13.88 -4.36
N ARG A 60 12.94 -14.09 -4.50
CA ARG A 60 12.39 -14.60 -5.77
C ARG A 60 12.46 -13.57 -6.89
N ALA A 61 12.36 -12.28 -6.56
CA ALA A 61 12.48 -11.20 -7.54
C ALA A 61 13.91 -11.06 -8.12
N THR A 62 14.92 -11.70 -7.51
CA THR A 62 16.28 -11.75 -8.07
C THR A 62 16.47 -12.89 -9.09
N ARG A 63 15.41 -13.67 -9.40
CA ARG A 63 15.46 -14.68 -10.46
C ARG A 63 15.59 -14.00 -11.82
N GLY A 64 16.43 -14.54 -12.70
CA GLY A 64 16.72 -13.97 -14.01
C GLY A 64 17.91 -13.00 -14.05
N LEU A 65 18.47 -12.65 -12.89
CA LEU A 65 19.78 -11.97 -12.84
C LEU A 65 20.91 -12.96 -13.13
N PRO A 66 22.03 -12.48 -13.69
CA PRO A 66 23.27 -13.26 -13.77
C PRO A 66 23.65 -13.86 -12.41
N PRO A 67 24.28 -15.05 -12.37
CA PRO A 67 24.52 -15.79 -11.13
C PRO A 67 25.24 -14.98 -10.05
N GLN A 68 26.27 -14.23 -10.44
CA GLN A 68 27.07 -13.37 -9.55
C GLN A 68 26.26 -12.18 -9.01
N GLU A 69 25.52 -11.50 -9.89
CA GLU A 69 24.67 -10.36 -9.52
C GLU A 69 23.56 -10.79 -8.57
N ARG A 70 22.99 -11.96 -8.82
CA ARG A 70 22.00 -12.57 -7.94
C ARG A 70 22.58 -12.87 -6.57
N LEU A 71 23.81 -13.37 -6.49
CA LEU A 71 24.48 -13.66 -5.22
C LEU A 71 24.63 -12.39 -4.36
N LEU A 72 25.07 -11.30 -4.98
CA LEU A 72 25.21 -9.99 -4.33
C LEU A 72 23.85 -9.39 -3.94
N ALA A 73 22.84 -9.50 -4.81
CA ALA A 73 21.48 -9.03 -4.53
C ALA A 73 20.87 -9.77 -3.33
N VAL A 74 21.04 -11.10 -3.27
CA VAL A 74 20.61 -11.92 -2.13
C VAL A 74 21.38 -11.54 -0.86
N ALA A 75 22.70 -11.34 -0.94
CA ALA A 75 23.50 -10.89 0.20
C ALA A 75 23.03 -9.52 0.73
N ARG A 76 22.69 -8.58 -0.14
CA ARG A 76 22.14 -7.26 0.24
C ARG A 76 20.76 -7.38 0.89
N ILE A 77 19.90 -8.29 0.43
CA ILE A 77 18.59 -8.57 1.06
C ILE A 77 18.75 -9.22 2.44
N LEU A 78 19.72 -10.11 2.60
CA LEU A 78 19.97 -10.82 3.86
C LEU A 78 20.75 -9.95 4.87
N GLY A 79 21.65 -9.08 4.39
CA GLY A 79 22.65 -8.35 5.15
C GLY A 79 23.97 -9.11 5.33
N HIS A 80 24.06 -10.33 4.80
CA HIS A 80 25.27 -11.16 4.79
C HIS A 80 25.16 -12.18 3.66
N LEU A 81 26.30 -12.73 3.22
CA LEU A 81 26.34 -13.84 2.28
C LEU A 81 26.29 -15.18 3.05
N PRO A 82 25.50 -16.18 2.63
CA PRO A 82 25.52 -17.50 3.25
C PRO A 82 26.90 -18.16 3.07
N GLU A 83 27.37 -18.88 4.09
CA GLU A 83 28.75 -19.38 4.13
C GLU A 83 29.09 -20.32 2.96
N THR A 84 28.12 -21.14 2.54
CA THR A 84 28.25 -22.08 1.41
C THR A 84 28.51 -21.41 0.08
N PHE A 85 28.23 -20.10 -0.05
CA PHE A 85 28.37 -19.35 -1.29
C PHE A 85 29.49 -18.29 -1.25
N ARG A 86 30.27 -18.21 -0.16
CA ARG A 86 31.39 -17.25 -0.07
C ARG A 86 32.46 -17.52 -1.13
N THR A 87 32.83 -18.78 -1.32
CA THR A 87 33.81 -19.20 -2.34
C THR A 87 33.30 -18.96 -3.76
N ALA A 88 32.03 -19.29 -4.00
CA ALA A 88 31.38 -19.09 -5.30
C ALA A 88 31.35 -17.60 -5.72
N ALA A 89 31.31 -16.67 -4.76
CA ALA A 89 31.39 -15.23 -5.03
C ALA A 89 32.75 -14.79 -5.62
N TYR A 90 33.83 -15.51 -5.31
CA TYR A 90 35.19 -15.13 -5.72
C TYR A 90 35.75 -15.98 -6.86
N ARG A 91 35.18 -17.16 -7.13
CA ARG A 91 35.74 -18.12 -8.11
C ARG A 91 34.94 -18.27 -9.40
N ASP A 92 33.93 -17.42 -9.61
CA ASP A 92 33.04 -17.51 -10.76
C ASP A 92 32.48 -18.95 -10.97
N GLU A 93 32.25 -19.64 -9.86
CA GLU A 93 31.76 -21.01 -9.89
C GLU A 93 30.26 -21.00 -10.26
N PRO A 94 29.79 -21.97 -11.06
CA PRO A 94 28.38 -22.10 -11.37
C PRO A 94 27.57 -22.31 -10.09
N ILE A 95 26.60 -21.42 -9.84
CA ILE A 95 25.78 -21.42 -8.63
C ILE A 95 24.50 -22.22 -8.90
N ASP A 96 24.20 -23.20 -8.04
CA ASP A 96 22.85 -23.78 -7.98
C ASP A 96 21.88 -22.76 -7.35
N GLU A 97 21.05 -22.16 -8.20
CA GLU A 97 20.03 -21.20 -7.83
C GLU A 97 19.04 -21.72 -6.79
N ALA A 98 18.67 -23.01 -6.87
CA ALA A 98 17.74 -23.64 -5.95
C ALA A 98 18.41 -23.90 -4.59
N ALA A 99 19.71 -24.20 -4.56
CA ALA A 99 20.48 -24.26 -3.31
C ALA A 99 20.62 -22.88 -2.66
N LEU A 100 20.86 -21.82 -3.44
CA LEU A 100 20.96 -20.45 -2.94
C LEU A 100 19.66 -20.00 -2.26
N GLU A 101 18.51 -20.26 -2.88
CA GLU A 101 17.20 -19.95 -2.28
C GLU A 101 16.96 -20.72 -0.98
N ARG A 102 17.30 -22.02 -0.95
CA ARG A 102 17.18 -22.84 0.26
C ARG A 102 18.07 -22.32 1.39
N ALA A 103 19.32 -21.96 1.09
CA ALA A 103 20.25 -21.39 2.07
C ALA A 103 19.76 -20.03 2.59
N ALA A 104 19.25 -19.17 1.72
CA ALA A 104 18.69 -17.87 2.10
C ALA A 104 17.45 -18.01 2.99
N VAL A 105 16.58 -19.00 2.73
CA VAL A 105 15.42 -19.30 3.59
C VAL A 105 15.86 -19.92 4.92
N LYS A 106 16.91 -20.75 4.95
CA LYS A 106 17.45 -21.36 6.17
C LYS A 106 18.11 -20.31 7.08
N ALA A 107 18.85 -19.35 6.52
CA ALA A 107 19.48 -18.26 7.27
C ALA A 107 18.47 -17.45 8.10
N ARG A 108 17.19 -17.38 7.69
CA ARG A 108 16.11 -16.78 8.49
C ARG A 108 15.90 -17.48 9.83
N ARG A 109 16.04 -18.82 9.89
CA ARG A 109 15.73 -19.60 11.11
C ARG A 109 16.81 -19.48 12.18
N VAL A 110 18.01 -19.04 11.81
CA VAL A 110 19.18 -19.04 12.70
C VAL A 110 19.33 -17.71 13.46
N ARG A 111 18.59 -16.66 13.07
CA ARG A 111 18.61 -15.37 13.77
C ARG A 111 17.54 -15.37 14.87
N PRO A 112 17.92 -15.19 16.16
CA PRO A 112 16.96 -15.03 17.26
C PRO A 112 16.16 -13.73 17.10
#